data_AF-A0A410NVG8-F1
#
_entry.id   AF-A0A410NVG8-F1
#
_cell.length_a   1.000
_cell.length_b   1.000
_cell.length_c   1.000
_cell.angle_alpha   90.00
_cell.angle_beta   90.00
_cell.angle_gamma   90.00
#
_symmetry.space_group_name_H-M   'P 1'
#
loop_
_entity.id
_entity.type
_entity.pdbx_description
1 polymer ?
#
loop_
_entity_poly.entity_id
_entity_poly.type
_entity_poly.pdbx_seq_one_letter_code
_entity_poly.pdbx_strand_id
1 'polypeptide(L)'
;MIHAAQIEKRRPLTRAEFGQLMIDQEGRCACGCGEKLQPMTEGVIDEHLRALALLGTNALENRALYRKPCARKKTDEQDTPRIAKAKAQAGETGQYARRQKRGHGSIKSPGFAPRNRKLNGSVGPTQAAARAQREAHDHG
;
A
#
# COMPACT_ATOMS: atom_id res chain seq x y z
N MET A 1 -10.42 -12.72 -27.88
CA MET A 1 -9.50 -13.05 -26.77
C MET A 1 -9.06 -11.75 -26.12
N ILE A 2 -9.62 -11.40 -24.95
CA ILE A 2 -9.26 -10.18 -24.23
C ILE A 2 -7.91 -10.47 -23.58
N HIS A 3 -6.84 -9.88 -24.10
CA HIS A 3 -5.53 -9.99 -23.47
C HIS A 3 -5.65 -9.36 -22.08
N ALA A 4 -5.40 -10.14 -21.02
CA ALA A 4 -5.28 -9.59 -19.68
C ALA A 4 -4.16 -8.56 -19.72
N ALA A 5 -4.51 -7.27 -19.65
CA ALA A 5 -3.54 -6.19 -19.67
C ALA A 5 -2.60 -6.39 -18.47
N GLN A 6 -1.37 -6.82 -18.75
CA GLN A 6 -0.38 -7.08 -17.71
C GLN A 6 0.13 -5.75 -17.18
N ILE A 7 0.19 -5.62 -15.86
CA ILE A 7 0.83 -4.48 -15.20
C ILE A 7 2.33 -4.58 -15.48
N GLU A 8 2.88 -3.64 -16.23
CA GLU A 8 4.30 -3.60 -16.55
C GLU A 8 5.15 -3.21 -15.33
N LYS A 9 6.38 -3.74 -15.26
CA LYS A 9 7.38 -3.27 -14.30
C LYS A 9 7.86 -1.87 -14.71
N ARG A 10 8.03 -0.97 -13.73
CA ARG A 10 8.53 0.39 -13.98
C ARG A 10 9.94 0.36 -14.61
N ARG A 11 10.12 1.08 -15.72
CA ARG A 11 11.40 1.34 -16.39
C ARG A 11 11.81 2.80 -16.15
N PRO A 12 13.04 3.07 -15.67
CA PRO A 12 13.53 4.44 -15.55
C PRO A 12 13.63 5.12 -16.92
N LEU A 13 13.50 6.46 -16.98
CA LEU A 13 13.84 7.22 -18.18
C LEU A 13 15.34 7.08 -18.45
N THR A 14 15.69 6.89 -19.72
CA THR A 14 17.05 7.17 -20.19
C THR A 14 17.32 8.68 -20.16
N ARG A 15 18.59 9.07 -20.21
CA ARG A 15 18.96 10.50 -20.27
C ARG A 15 18.41 11.20 -21.52
N ALA A 16 18.35 10.49 -22.65
CA ALA A 16 17.80 11.01 -23.89
C ALA A 16 16.28 11.22 -23.79
N GLU A 17 15.54 10.22 -23.30
CA GLU A 17 14.08 10.35 -23.07
C GLU A 17 13.76 11.49 -22.08
N PHE A 18 14.55 11.63 -21.00
CA PHE A 18 14.41 12.75 -20.07
C PHE A 18 14.64 14.11 -20.76
N GLY A 19 15.71 14.23 -21.55
CA GLY A 19 16.00 15.44 -22.32
C GLY A 19 14.89 15.78 -23.31
N GLN A 20 14.36 14.77 -24.01
CA GLN A 20 13.26 14.94 -24.96
C GLN A 20 12.00 15.46 -24.27
N LEU A 21 11.58 14.85 -23.15
CA LEU A 21 10.42 15.33 -22.39
C LEU A 21 10.62 16.76 -21.86
N MET A 22 11.84 17.13 -21.49
CA MET A 22 12.14 18.50 -21.06
C MET A 22 11.94 19.51 -22.20
N ILE A 23 12.30 19.14 -23.43
CA ILE A 23 12.11 19.97 -24.64
C ILE A 23 10.63 20.03 -24.98
N ASP A 24 9.95 18.89 -25.05
CA ASP A 24 8.54 18.79 -25.43
C ASP A 24 7.62 19.55 -24.47
N GLN A 25 8.01 19.66 -23.19
CA GLN A 25 7.29 20.40 -22.18
C GLN A 25 7.78 21.84 -21.99
N GLU A 26 8.67 22.34 -22.84
CA GLU A 26 9.29 23.67 -22.73
C GLU A 26 9.91 23.95 -21.35
N GLY A 27 10.43 22.90 -20.71
CA GLY A 27 10.97 22.96 -19.35
C GLY A 27 9.93 23.27 -18.27
N ARG A 28 8.64 23.04 -18.52
CA ARG A 28 7.54 23.30 -17.57
C ARG A 28 6.92 22.02 -17.03
N CYS A 29 6.33 22.15 -15.85
CA CYS A 29 5.62 21.06 -15.22
C CYS A 29 4.39 20.66 -16.04
N ALA A 30 4.31 19.40 -16.44
CA ALA A 30 3.19 18.89 -17.24
C ALA A 30 1.86 18.79 -16.50
N CYS A 31 1.82 19.00 -15.17
CA CYS A 31 0.57 18.95 -14.42
C CYS A 31 -0.38 20.14 -14.71
N GLY A 32 0.07 21.14 -15.48
CA GLY A 32 -0.70 22.33 -15.81
C GLY A 32 -0.57 23.48 -14.79
N CYS A 33 0.33 23.40 -13.81
CA CYS A 33 0.53 24.49 -12.85
C CYS A 33 1.27 25.71 -13.41
N GLY A 34 1.79 25.63 -14.64
CA GLY A 34 2.51 26.73 -15.31
C GLY A 34 3.97 26.94 -14.88
N GLU A 35 4.38 26.32 -13.78
CA GLU A 35 5.71 26.49 -13.19
C GLU A 35 6.81 25.78 -13.97
N LYS A 36 8.02 26.38 -13.99
CA LYS A 36 9.20 25.76 -14.60
C LYS A 36 9.72 24.60 -13.75
N LEU A 37 10.24 23.58 -14.40
CA LEU A 37 10.94 22.47 -13.77
C LEU A 37 12.31 22.95 -13.28
N GLN A 38 12.68 22.56 -12.06
CA GLN A 38 13.98 22.93 -11.47
C GLN A 38 14.76 21.67 -11.05
N PRO A 39 15.47 21.00 -11.99
CA PRO A 39 16.16 19.74 -11.72
C PRO A 39 17.22 19.82 -10.61
N MET A 40 17.88 20.97 -10.46
CA MET A 40 19.00 21.14 -9.53
C MET A 40 18.57 21.50 -8.10
N THR A 41 17.40 22.10 -7.91
CA THR A 41 16.93 22.59 -6.60
C THR A 41 15.81 21.71 -6.05
N GLU A 42 14.65 21.72 -6.70
CA GLU A 42 13.49 20.92 -6.29
C GLU A 42 13.64 19.46 -6.73
N GLY A 43 14.29 19.23 -7.88
CA GLY A 43 14.29 17.96 -8.56
C GLY A 43 13.02 17.74 -9.38
N VAL A 44 13.08 16.75 -10.28
CA VAL A 44 12.01 16.44 -11.23
C VAL A 44 11.62 14.97 -11.09
N ILE A 45 10.33 14.70 -11.17
CA ILE A 45 9.76 13.35 -11.11
C ILE A 45 9.30 12.95 -12.51
N ASP A 46 9.75 11.78 -12.94
CA ASP A 46 9.15 11.04 -14.04
C ASP A 46 7.80 10.48 -13.58
N GLU A 47 6.72 10.98 -14.16
CA GLU A 47 5.35 10.66 -13.81
C GLU A 47 4.66 9.94 -14.95
N HIS A 48 3.91 8.88 -14.64
CA HIS A 48 3.08 8.20 -15.63
C HIS A 48 1.72 8.88 -15.68
N LEU A 49 1.30 9.37 -16.86
CA LEU A 49 0.01 10.06 -17.03
C LEU A 49 -1.15 9.15 -16.57
N ARG A 50 -1.12 7.90 -16.99
CA ARG A 50 -1.87 6.80 -16.40
C ARG A 50 -0.92 5.91 -15.60
N ALA A 51 -1.17 5.75 -14.31
CA ALA A 51 -0.34 4.92 -13.44
C ALA A 51 -0.26 3.47 -13.95
N LEU A 52 0.90 2.82 -13.81
CA LEU A 52 1.11 1.41 -14.20
C LEU A 52 0.10 0.46 -13.53
N ALA A 53 -0.19 0.67 -12.24
CA ALA A 53 -1.18 -0.11 -11.49
C ALA A 53 -2.63 0.07 -12.00
N LEU A 54 -2.86 1.07 -12.86
CA LEU A 54 -4.13 1.32 -13.53
C LEU A 54 -4.06 0.99 -15.03
N LEU A 55 -3.15 0.11 -15.44
CA LEU A 55 -2.92 -0.29 -16.84
C LEU A 55 -2.30 0.82 -17.71
N GLY A 56 -1.47 1.68 -17.12
CA GLY A 56 -0.55 2.52 -17.89
C GLY A 56 0.64 1.72 -18.42
N THR A 57 1.40 2.35 -19.33
CA THR A 57 2.59 1.74 -19.97
C THR A 57 3.85 2.55 -19.68
N ASN A 58 5.02 1.95 -19.94
CA ASN A 58 6.30 2.68 -19.91
C ASN A 58 6.64 3.40 -21.23
N ALA A 59 5.69 3.49 -22.17
CA ALA A 59 5.85 4.24 -23.41
C ALA A 59 6.02 5.74 -23.11
N LEU A 60 6.78 6.46 -23.94
CA LEU A 60 7.07 7.86 -23.70
C LEU A 60 5.81 8.73 -23.74
N GLU A 61 4.82 8.35 -24.58
CA GLU A 61 3.52 9.05 -24.66
C GLU A 61 2.70 8.99 -23.34
N ASN A 62 2.98 8.01 -22.47
CA ASN A 62 2.34 7.89 -21.16
C ASN A 62 3.21 8.47 -20.03
N ARG A 63 4.25 9.25 -20.34
CA ARG A 63 5.18 9.78 -19.36
C ARG A 63 5.33 11.28 -19.49
N ALA A 64 5.57 11.93 -18.37
CA ALA A 64 5.77 13.36 -18.32
C ALA A 64 6.60 13.76 -17.09
N LEU A 65 7.28 14.90 -17.17
CA LEU A 65 8.10 15.45 -16.11
C LEU A 65 7.29 16.40 -15.22
N TYR A 66 7.27 16.10 -13.93
CA TYR A 66 6.50 16.82 -12.92
C TYR A 66 7.44 17.42 -11.88
N ARG A 67 7.03 18.56 -11.34
CA ARG A 67 7.55 19.05 -10.06
C ARG A 67 7.21 18.06 -8.96
N LYS A 68 8.10 17.89 -7.97
CA LYS A 68 7.87 17.02 -6.80
C LYS A 68 6.51 17.25 -6.10
N PRO A 69 6.13 18.49 -5.73
CA PRO A 69 4.83 18.73 -5.09
C PRO A 69 3.64 18.33 -5.98
N CYS A 70 3.74 18.53 -7.29
CA CYS A 70 2.68 18.19 -8.24
C CYS A 70 2.54 16.67 -8.44
N ALA A 71 3.65 15.94 -8.53
CA ALA A 71 3.63 14.47 -8.59
C ALA A 71 3.05 13.87 -7.30
N ARG A 72 3.43 14.41 -6.14
CA ARG A 72 2.85 14.00 -4.85
C ARG A 72 1.35 14.25 -4.82
N LYS A 73 0.89 15.45 -5.22
CA LYS A 73 -0.53 15.79 -5.27
C LYS A 73 -1.32 14.82 -6.15
N LYS A 74 -0.82 14.50 -7.35
CA LYS A 74 -1.43 13.48 -8.23
C LYS A 74 -1.50 12.12 -7.56
N THR A 75 -0.43 11.69 -6.91
CA THR A 75 -0.36 10.40 -6.21
C THR A 75 -1.42 10.34 -5.10
N ASP A 76 -1.47 11.35 -4.25
CA ASP A 76 -2.33 11.39 -3.06
C ASP A 76 -3.81 11.56 -3.43
N GLU A 77 -4.13 12.47 -4.35
CA GLU A 77 -5.52 12.85 -4.66
C GLU A 77 -6.16 12.00 -5.77
N GLN A 78 -5.37 11.41 -6.68
CA GLN A 78 -5.91 10.75 -7.87
C GLN A 78 -5.53 9.28 -7.94
N ASP A 79 -4.23 8.96 -7.96
CA ASP A 79 -3.79 7.59 -8.24
C ASP A 79 -4.08 6.65 -7.08
N THR A 80 -3.71 7.03 -5.86
CA THR A 80 -3.95 6.21 -4.66
C THR A 80 -5.42 5.82 -4.50
N PRO A 81 -6.41 6.75 -4.54
CA PRO A 81 -7.80 6.37 -4.42
C PRO A 81 -8.30 5.53 -5.60
N ARG A 82 -7.86 5.80 -6.83
CA ARG A 82 -8.24 5.00 -8.00
C ARG A 82 -7.67 3.57 -7.92
N ILE A 83 -6.42 3.41 -7.51
CA ILE A 83 -5.77 2.10 -7.32
C ILE A 83 -6.48 1.33 -6.20
N ALA A 84 -6.79 1.99 -5.08
CA ALA A 84 -7.52 1.37 -3.98
C ALA A 84 -8.90 0.86 -4.44
N LYS A 85 -9.62 1.66 -5.23
CA LYS A 85 -10.91 1.27 -5.83
C LYS A 85 -10.75 0.10 -6.80
N ALA A 86 -9.76 0.13 -7.69
CA ALA A 86 -9.50 -0.95 -8.62
C ALA A 86 -9.21 -2.28 -7.89
N LYS A 87 -8.38 -2.26 -6.86
CA LYS A 87 -8.10 -3.44 -6.01
C LYS A 87 -9.33 -3.94 -5.27
N ALA A 88 -10.19 -3.04 -4.81
CA ALA A 88 -11.46 -3.44 -4.18
C ALA A 88 -12.40 -4.12 -5.17
N GLN A 89 -12.53 -3.59 -6.39
CA GLN A 89 -13.34 -4.19 -7.46
C GLN A 89 -12.79 -5.55 -7.92
N ALA A 90 -11.47 -5.71 -7.95
CA ALA A 90 -10.80 -6.98 -8.23
C ALA A 90 -10.90 -8.01 -7.09
N GLY A 91 -11.52 -7.65 -5.95
CA GLY A 91 -11.63 -8.54 -4.80
C GLY A 91 -10.31 -8.84 -4.09
N GLU A 92 -9.28 -8.01 -4.30
CA GLU A 92 -7.95 -8.18 -3.70
C GLU A 92 -7.86 -7.66 -2.25
N THR A 93 -8.90 -6.96 -1.81
CA THR A 93 -8.98 -6.34 -0.49
C THR A 93 -10.12 -6.94 0.34
N GLY A 94 -10.16 -6.61 1.64
CA GLY A 94 -11.20 -7.09 2.55
C GLY A 94 -10.91 -8.46 3.20
N GLN A 95 -11.86 -8.94 4.02
CA GLN A 95 -11.68 -10.16 4.81
C GLN A 95 -11.64 -11.42 3.94
N TYR A 96 -12.42 -11.48 2.87
CA TYR A 96 -12.42 -12.62 1.95
C TYR A 96 -11.05 -12.80 1.28
N ALA A 97 -10.50 -11.73 0.68
CA ALA A 97 -9.16 -11.75 0.08
C ALA A 97 -8.07 -12.15 1.10
N ARG A 98 -8.17 -11.64 2.34
CA ARG A 98 -7.27 -12.02 3.44
C ARG A 98 -7.37 -13.50 3.80
N ARG A 99 -8.58 -14.08 3.82
CA ARG A 99 -8.79 -15.52 4.07
C ARG A 99 -8.23 -16.37 2.94
N GLN A 100 -8.44 -15.97 1.69
CA GLN A 100 -7.87 -16.66 0.53
C GLN A 100 -6.34 -16.68 0.59
N LYS A 101 -5.68 -15.54 0.89
CA LYS A 101 -4.21 -15.46 1.02
C LYS A 101 -3.65 -16.26 2.20
N ARG A 102 -4.38 -16.33 3.33
CA ARG A 102 -3.93 -17.04 4.54
C ARG A 102 -4.22 -18.55 4.50
N GLY A 103 -4.97 -19.03 3.52
CA GLY A 103 -5.58 -20.35 3.55
C GLY A 103 -6.82 -20.37 4.47
N HIS A 104 -7.81 -21.17 4.12
CA HIS A 104 -9.15 -21.21 4.72
C HIS A 104 -9.22 -21.50 6.23
N GLY A 105 -8.10 -21.75 6.93
CA GLY A 105 -8.12 -22.47 8.20
C GLY A 105 -7.12 -22.03 9.26
N SER A 106 -6.79 -20.75 9.44
CA SER A 106 -6.00 -20.37 10.61
C SER A 106 -6.22 -18.96 11.14
N ILE A 107 -7.48 -18.49 11.20
CA ILE A 107 -7.80 -17.66 12.37
C ILE A 107 -7.72 -18.65 13.53
N LYS A 108 -6.52 -18.80 14.11
CA LYS A 108 -6.41 -19.29 15.47
C LYS A 108 -7.30 -18.33 16.23
N SER A 109 -8.45 -18.82 16.70
CA SER A 109 -9.14 -18.08 17.75
C SER A 109 -8.04 -17.74 18.76
N PRO A 110 -8.02 -16.51 19.32
CA PRO A 110 -7.35 -16.37 20.61
C PRO A 110 -7.99 -17.51 21.39
N GLY A 111 -7.19 -18.51 21.77
CA GLY A 111 -7.77 -19.70 22.37
C GLY A 111 -8.69 -19.27 23.50
N PHE A 112 -9.51 -20.18 24.02
CA PHE A 112 -9.96 -20.00 25.40
C PHE A 112 -8.71 -20.05 26.31
N ALA A 113 -7.82 -19.07 26.20
CA ALA A 113 -6.83 -18.75 27.20
C ALA A 113 -7.67 -18.58 28.46
N PRO A 114 -7.37 -19.32 29.53
CA PRO A 114 -8.15 -19.26 30.74
C PRO A 114 -8.20 -17.80 31.16
N ARG A 115 -9.39 -17.19 31.02
CA ARG A 115 -9.56 -15.80 31.40
C ARG A 115 -9.48 -15.82 32.91
N ASN A 116 -8.34 -15.39 33.46
CA ASN A 116 -8.25 -15.11 34.89
C ASN A 116 -9.32 -14.08 35.26
N ARG A 117 -9.75 -13.23 34.32
CA ARG A 117 -10.87 -12.31 34.49
C ARG A 117 -12.22 -13.00 34.24
N LYS A 118 -12.98 -13.20 35.32
CA LYS A 118 -14.36 -13.70 35.30
C LYS A 118 -15.32 -12.66 34.70
N LEU A 119 -16.52 -13.09 34.30
CA LEU A 119 -17.56 -12.22 33.72
C LEU A 119 -18.00 -11.06 34.64
N ASN A 120 -17.83 -11.22 35.95
CA ASN A 120 -18.10 -10.19 36.96
C ASN A 120 -16.93 -9.21 37.19
N GLY A 121 -15.89 -9.22 36.34
CA GLY A 121 -14.73 -8.35 36.45
C GLY A 121 -13.67 -8.79 37.47
N SER A 122 -13.96 -9.76 38.34
CA SER A 122 -12.98 -10.30 39.28
C SER A 122 -11.88 -11.07 38.55
N VAL A 123 -10.63 -10.91 39.01
CA VAL A 123 -9.47 -11.64 38.47
C VAL A 123 -9.12 -12.78 39.43
N GLY A 124 -9.33 -14.02 38.99
CA GLY A 124 -8.89 -15.23 39.67
C GLY A 124 -7.37 -15.42 39.62
N PRO A 125 -6.83 -16.32 40.46
CA PRO A 125 -5.40 -16.57 40.55
C PRO A 125 -4.84 -17.06 39.22
N THR A 126 -3.59 -16.70 38.92
CA THR A 126 -2.86 -17.29 37.80
C THR A 126 -2.70 -18.80 38.02
N GLN A 127 -2.50 -19.56 36.94
CA GLN A 127 -2.30 -21.02 37.06
C GLN A 127 -1.15 -21.38 38.01
N ALA A 128 -0.08 -20.60 38.02
CA ALA A 128 1.04 -20.78 38.94
C ALA A 128 0.62 -20.58 40.41
N ALA A 129 -0.14 -19.52 40.71
CA ALA A 129 -0.64 -19.26 42.05
C ALA A 129 -1.64 -20.34 42.53
N ALA A 130 -2.53 -20.81 41.64
CA ALA A 130 -3.48 -21.88 41.95
C ALA A 130 -2.79 -23.25 42.16
N ARG A 131 -1.59 -23.44 41.59
CA ARG A 131 -0.78 -24.64 41.81
C ARG A 131 -0.07 -24.58 43.17
N ALA A 132 0.58 -23.46 43.48
CA ALA A 132 1.23 -23.25 44.77
C ALA A 132 0.25 -23.35 45.96
N GLN A 133 -0.99 -22.88 45.79
CA GLN A 133 -2.04 -23.00 46.82
C GLN A 133 -2.47 -24.45 47.08
N ARG A 134 -2.47 -25.31 46.06
CA ARG A 134 -2.77 -26.74 46.22
C ARG A 134 -1.62 -27.48 46.89
N GLU A 135 -0.40 -27.20 46.46
CA GLU A 135 0.82 -27.78 47.05
C GLU A 135 0.97 -27.37 48.53
N ALA A 136 0.56 -26.15 48.91
CA ALA A 136 0.54 -25.71 50.30
C ALA A 136 -0.57 -26.35 51.15
N HIS A 137 -1.68 -26.78 50.53
CA HIS A 137 -2.81 -27.41 51.21
C HIS A 137 -2.61 -28.92 51.42
N ASP A 138 -1.84 -29.60 50.55
CA ASP A 138 -1.52 -31.03 50.67
C ASP A 138 -0.39 -31.34 51.68
N HIS A 139 0.22 -30.30 52.28
CA HIS A 139 1.33 -30.43 53.24
C HIS A 139 1.04 -29.86 54.63
N GLY A 140 -0.24 -29.62 54.97
CA GLY A 140 -0.70 -29.25 56.32
C GLY A 140 -1.61 -30.31 56.90
#